data_AF-A0A800DGC7-F1
#
_entry.id   AF-A0A800DGC7-F1
#
_cell.length_a   1.000
_cell.length_b   1.000
_cell.length_c   1.000
_cell.angle_alpha   90.00
_cell.angle_beta   90.00
_cell.angle_gamma   90.00
#
_symmetry.space_group_name_H-M   'P 1'
#
loop_
_entity.id
_entity.type
_entity.pdbx_description
1 polymer ?
#
loop_
_entity_poly.entity_id
_entity_poly.type
_entity_poly.pdbx_seq_one_letter_code
_entity_poly.pdbx_strand_id
1 'polypeptide(L)'
;QNTTPEQMKMFLTRLGFGSQMVITGDITQIDLPKHRRSGLLEARRILEGVEGIAFIYLTERDTVRHELVQRIIRAYECYEREEEGAMERASEGTREGRRGPT
;
A
#
# COMPACT_ATOMS: atom_id res chain seq x y z
N GLN A 1 3.17 9.80 -3.90
CA GLN A 1 2.27 8.99 -3.04
C GLN A 1 0.79 9.40 -3.23
N ASN A 2 0.36 10.58 -2.80
CA ASN A 2 -1.04 11.03 -2.91
C ASN A 2 -1.31 11.89 -4.14
N THR A 3 -0.96 11.38 -5.32
CA THR A 3 -1.15 12.08 -6.59
C THR A 3 -2.29 11.48 -7.39
N THR A 4 -3.01 12.29 -8.16
CA THR A 4 -3.91 11.80 -9.21
C THR A 4 -3.11 11.51 -10.50
N PRO A 5 -3.69 10.77 -11.46
CA PRO A 5 -3.03 10.48 -12.73
C PRO A 5 -2.67 11.74 -13.51
N GLU A 6 -3.53 12.76 -13.49
CA GLU A 6 -3.29 14.04 -14.17
C GLU A 6 -2.12 14.80 -13.55
N GLN A 7 -2.04 14.81 -12.21
CA GLN A 7 -0.93 15.43 -11.48
C GLN A 7 0.39 14.70 -11.76
N MET A 8 0.37 13.36 -11.79
CA MET A 8 1.54 12.56 -12.10
C MET A 8 2.02 12.82 -13.53
N LYS A 9 1.11 12.82 -14.50
CA LYS A 9 1.42 13.16 -15.90
C LYS A 9 2.01 14.56 -16.01
N MET A 10 1.39 15.55 -15.38
CA MET A 10 1.86 16.93 -15.37
C MET A 10 3.28 17.05 -14.82
N PHE A 11 3.61 16.27 -13.79
CA PHE A 11 4.93 16.26 -13.18
C PHE A 11 5.97 15.60 -14.09
N LEU A 12 5.70 14.39 -14.59
CA LEU A 12 6.62 13.63 -15.44
C LEU A 12 7.00 14.39 -16.72
N THR A 13 6.06 15.15 -17.30
CA THR A 13 6.30 15.93 -18.52
C THR A 13 7.15 17.19 -18.31
N ARG A 14 7.55 17.50 -17.06
CA ARG A 14 8.44 18.63 -16.76
C ARG A 14 9.92 18.24 -16.74
N LEU A 15 10.26 16.98 -17.02
CA LEU A 15 11.65 16.54 -17.07
C LEU A 15 12.39 17.23 -18.23
N GLY A 16 13.42 18.02 -17.88
CA GLY A 16 14.26 18.73 -18.84
C GLY A 16 15.54 17.98 -19.21
N PHE A 17 16.28 18.52 -20.18
CA PHE A 17 17.57 17.95 -20.61
C PHE A 17 18.59 17.92 -19.46
N GLY A 18 19.40 16.85 -19.42
CA GLY A 18 20.42 16.66 -18.39
C GLY A 18 19.89 16.50 -16.97
N SER A 19 18.58 16.31 -16.80
CA SER A 19 17.95 16.15 -15.48
C SER A 19 17.67 14.69 -15.17
N GLN A 20 17.62 14.35 -13.88
CA GLN A 20 17.14 13.07 -13.38
C GLN A 20 15.97 13.31 -12.43
N MET A 21 15.03 12.36 -12.38
CA MET A 21 13.86 12.44 -11.53
C MET A 21 13.72 11.13 -10.76
N VAL A 22 13.51 11.24 -9.45
CA VAL A 22 13.23 10.11 -8.57
C VAL A 22 11.87 10.36 -7.93
N ILE A 23 10.95 9.42 -8.10
CA ILE A 23 9.62 9.47 -7.51
C ILE A 23 9.54 8.36 -6.47
N THR A 24 9.22 8.73 -5.24
CA THR A 24 9.04 7.79 -4.13
C THR A 24 7.59 7.73 -3.68
N GLY A 25 7.22 6.60 -3.08
CA GLY A 25 5.93 6.45 -2.42
C GLY A 25 5.68 5.01 -2.02
N ASP A 26 4.79 4.84 -1.04
CA ASP A 26 4.27 3.55 -0.62
C ASP A 26 2.93 3.27 -1.31
N ILE A 27 2.84 2.16 -2.04
CA ILE A 27 1.63 1.75 -2.76
C ILE A 27 0.51 1.27 -1.83
N THR A 28 0.84 0.90 -0.60
CA THR A 28 -0.14 0.46 0.42
C THR A 28 -0.81 1.64 1.12
N GLN A 29 -0.18 2.82 1.06
CA GLN A 29 -0.64 4.04 1.74
C GLN A 29 -1.13 5.08 0.74
N ILE A 30 -2.35 4.87 0.23
CA ILE A 30 -3.02 5.78 -0.70
C ILE A 30 -4.07 6.58 0.06
N ASP A 31 -3.74 7.83 0.37
CA ASP A 31 -4.66 8.76 1.02
C ASP A 31 -5.29 9.68 -0.03
N LEU A 32 -6.22 9.12 -0.80
CA LEU A 32 -7.02 9.83 -1.80
C LEU A 32 -8.50 9.67 -1.49
N PRO A 33 -9.34 10.67 -1.81
CA PRO A 33 -10.79 10.55 -1.68
C PRO A 33 -11.31 9.27 -2.35
N LYS A 34 -12.30 8.63 -1.71
CA LYS A 34 -12.94 7.41 -2.23
C LYS A 34 -13.29 7.63 -3.71
N HIS A 35 -12.88 6.68 -4.57
CA HIS A 35 -13.02 6.67 -6.03
C HIS A 35 -11.93 7.37 -6.86
N ARG A 36 -10.94 8.03 -6.26
CA ARG A 36 -9.79 8.52 -7.04
C ARG A 36 -8.73 7.44 -7.21
N ARG A 37 -8.26 7.26 -8.45
CA ARG A 37 -7.11 6.40 -8.76
C ARG A 37 -5.82 7.07 -8.29
N SER A 38 -4.88 6.25 -7.80
CA SER A 38 -3.53 6.71 -7.51
C SER A 38 -2.73 6.90 -8.79
N GLY A 39 -2.20 8.09 -8.98
CA GLY A 39 -1.27 8.42 -10.06
C GLY A 39 0.03 7.63 -9.97
N LEU A 40 0.47 7.22 -8.77
CA LEU A 40 1.65 6.36 -8.61
C LEU A 40 1.41 4.96 -9.16
N LEU A 41 0.28 4.33 -8.79
CA LEU A 41 -0.09 3.01 -9.31
C LEU A 41 -0.34 3.01 -10.81
N GLU A 42 -0.95 4.07 -11.34
CA GLU A 42 -1.24 4.19 -12.76
C GLU A 42 0.02 4.47 -13.58
N ALA A 43 0.89 5.38 -13.13
CA ALA A 43 2.17 5.62 -13.79
C ALA A 43 3.05 4.37 -13.84
N ARG A 44 3.04 3.55 -12.77
CA ARG A 44 3.73 2.26 -12.77
C ARG A 44 3.30 1.35 -13.92
N ARG A 45 1.99 1.27 -14.19
CA ARG A 45 1.43 0.43 -15.25
C ARG A 45 1.67 1.03 -16.64
N ILE A 46 1.51 2.35 -16.79
CA ILE A 46 1.61 3.03 -18.08
C ILE A 46 3.06 3.09 -18.58
N LEU A 47 4.00 3.29 -17.67
CA LEU A 47 5.42 3.49 -18.00
C LEU A 47 6.23 2.18 -17.96
N GLU A 48 5.55 1.05 -17.80
CA GLU A 48 6.19 -0.26 -17.82
C GLU A 48 6.83 -0.51 -19.20
N GLY A 49 8.13 -0.77 -19.23
CA GLY A 49 8.89 -0.98 -20.47
C GLY A 49 9.33 0.29 -21.21
N VAL A 50 9.08 1.49 -20.66
CA VAL A 50 9.61 2.73 -21.25
C VAL A 50 11.12 2.83 -21.00
N GLU A 51 11.89 2.99 -22.08
CA GLU A 51 13.34 3.14 -22.01
C GLU A 51 13.73 4.34 -21.14
N GLY A 52 14.75 4.17 -20.29
CA GLY A 52 15.23 5.21 -19.37
C GLY A 52 14.42 5.35 -18.08
N ILE A 53 13.39 4.53 -17.85
CA ILE A 53 12.62 4.49 -16.60
C ILE A 53 12.85 3.14 -15.90
N ALA A 54 13.17 3.19 -14.60
CA ALA A 54 13.33 2.01 -13.76
C ALA A 54 12.38 2.07 -12.56
N PHE A 55 11.84 0.90 -12.20
CA PHE A 55 11.03 0.73 -11.00
C PHE A 55 11.80 -0.07 -9.96
N ILE A 56 12.06 0.55 -8.81
CA ILE A 56 12.77 -0.07 -7.70
C ILE A 56 11.78 -0.29 -6.56
N TYR A 57 11.67 -1.54 -6.10
CA TYR A 57 10.80 -1.92 -5.00
C TYR A 57 11.67 -2.23 -3.78
N LEU A 58 11.47 -1.45 -2.73
CA LEU A 58 12.10 -1.69 -1.44
C LEU A 58 11.18 -2.58 -0.61
N THR A 59 11.79 -3.47 0.15
CA THR A 59 11.13 -4.39 1.08
C THR A 59 11.43 -3.98 2.52
N GLU A 60 10.81 -4.66 3.49
CA GLU A 60 11.14 -4.47 4.90
C GLU A 60 12.62 -4.71 5.20
N ARG A 61 13.29 -5.61 4.44
CA ARG A 61 14.72 -5.90 4.59
C ARG A 61 15.60 -4.70 4.26
N ASP A 62 15.10 -3.80 3.41
CA ASP A 62 15.80 -2.59 3.00
C ASP A 62 15.58 -1.42 3.98
N THR A 63 14.77 -1.64 5.03
CA THR A 63 14.43 -0.60 6.00
C THR A 63 15.16 -0.81 7.32
N VAL A 64 16.07 0.10 7.66
CA VAL A 64 16.68 0.16 8.98
C VAL A 64 15.77 0.94 9.92
N ARG A 65 15.20 0.27 10.93
CA ARG A 65 14.37 0.89 11.96
C ARG A 65 15.05 0.74 13.31
N HIS A 66 14.89 1.75 14.16
CA HIS A 66 15.35 1.69 15.54
C HIS A 66 14.69 0.51 16.29
N GLU A 67 15.41 -0.17 17.18
CA GLU A 67 14.94 -1.38 17.87
C GLU A 67 13.61 -1.16 18.60
N LEU A 68 13.47 -0.01 19.28
CA LEU A 68 12.21 0.39 19.93
C LEU A 68 11.03 0.44 18.95
N VAL A 69 11.25 0.99 17.76
CA VAL A 69 10.18 1.09 16.74
C VAL A 69 9.78 -0.30 16.25
N GLN A 70 10.74 -1.20 16.06
CA GLN A 70 10.44 -2.60 15.70
C GLN A 70 9.61 -3.30 16.79
N ARG A 71 9.96 -3.07 18.07
CA ARG A 71 9.19 -3.62 19.20
C ARG A 71 7.76 -3.07 19.25
N ILE A 72 7.58 -1.78 18.97
CA ILE A 72 6.24 -1.17 18.88
C ILE A 72 5.43 -1.80 17.75
N ILE A 73 6.01 -1.92 16.55
CA ILE A 73 5.33 -2.53 15.39
C ILE A 73 4.88 -3.95 15.71
N ARG A 74 5.77 -4.79 16.25
CA ARG A 74 5.43 -6.18 16.62
C ARG A 74 4.30 -6.24 17.65
N ALA A 75 4.25 -5.31 18.60
CA ALA A 75 3.18 -5.28 19.59
C ALA A 75 1.81 -5.01 18.93
N TYR A 76 1.76 -4.07 17.98
CA TYR A 76 0.53 -3.79 17.20
C TYR A 76 0.15 -4.97 16.30
N GLU A 77 1.11 -5.59 15.60
CA GLU A 77 0.85 -6.75 14.74
C GLU A 77 0.27 -7.94 15.53
N CYS A 78 0.77 -8.19 16.75
CA CYS A 78 0.21 -9.23 17.62
C CYS A 78 -1.23 -8.89 18.03
N TYR A 79 -1.49 -7.64 18.42
CA TYR A 79 -2.82 -7.18 18.81
C TYR A 79 -3.84 -7.31 17.67
N GLU A 80 -3.48 -6.86 16.46
CA GLU A 80 -4.38 -6.93 15.29
C GLU A 80 -4.73 -8.39 14.92
N ARG A 81 -3.75 -9.31 14.97
CA ARG A 81 -3.99 -10.74 14.70
C ARG A 81 -4.90 -11.40 15.73
N GLU A 82 -4.75 -11.04 17.00
CA GLU A 82 -5.60 -11.55 18.07
C GLU A 82 -7.06 -11.09 17.89
N GLU A 83 -7.27 -9.83 17.51
CA GLU A 83 -8.58 -9.26 17.21
C GLU A 83 -9.23 -9.90 15.98
N GLU A 84 -8.49 -10.09 14.88
CA GLU A 84 -8.97 -10.79 13.68
C GLU A 84 -9.42 -12.22 14.00
N GLY A 85 -8.58 -12.97 14.73
CA GLY A 85 -8.92 -14.33 15.16
C GLY A 85 -10.07 -14.39 16.17
N ALA A 86 -10.26 -13.38 17.01
CA ALA A 86 -11.42 -13.28 17.90
C ALA A 86 -12.71 -13.02 17.12
N MET A 87 -12.66 -12.17 16.09
CA MET A 87 -13.79 -11.86 15.23
C MET A 87 -14.20 -13.05 14.34
N GLU A 88 -13.23 -13.81 13.82
CA GLU A 88 -13.51 -15.06 13.09
C GLU A 88 -14.22 -16.09 13.98
N ARG A 89 -13.72 -16.35 15.19
CA ARG A 89 -14.34 -17.28 16.15
C ARG A 89 -15.78 -16.87 16.54
N ALA A 90 -16.04 -15.57 16.69
CA ALA A 90 -17.37 -15.05 16.96
C ALA A 90 -18.34 -15.23 15.76
N SER A 91 -17.81 -15.11 14.54
CA SER A 91 -18.60 -15.26 13.30
C SER A 91 -19.00 -16.71 13.01
N GLU A 92 -18.15 -17.67 13.37
CA GLU A 92 -18.41 -19.11 13.20
C GLU A 92 -19.49 -19.64 14.15
N GLY A 93 -19.46 -19.25 15.43
CA GLY A 93 -20.47 -19.62 16.42
C GLY A 93 -21.89 -19.12 16.09
N THR A 94 -22.02 -18.07 15.28
CA THR A 94 -23.32 -17.52 14.87
C THR A 94 -23.97 -18.31 13.71
N ARG A 95 -23.18 -19.02 12.89
CA ARG A 95 -23.71 -19.80 11.74
C ARG A 95 -24.27 -21.16 12.15
N GLU A 96 -23.79 -21.74 13.24
CA GLU A 96 -24.19 -23.08 13.69
C GLU A 96 -25.55 -23.09 14.41
N GLY A 97 -26.02 -21.95 14.93
CA GLY A 97 -27.32 -21.81 15.59
C GLY A 97 -28.56 -21.65 14.69
N ARG A 98 -28.41 -21.63 13.35
CA ARG A 98 -29.53 -21.41 12.40
C ARG A 98 -30.06 -22.65 11.67
N ARG A 99 -29.57 -23.86 11.98
CA ARG A 99 -30.18 -25.12 11.49
C ARG A 99 -31.03 -25.76 12.58
N GLY A 100 -32.24 -25.24 12.79
CA GLY A 100 -33.30 -25.92 13.55
C GLY A 100 -34.02 -26.96 12.65
N PRO A 101 -34.54 -28.06 13.21
CA PRO A 101 -35.08 -29.19 12.45
C PRO A 101 -36.42 -28.85 11.79
N THR A 102 -36.73 -29.63 10.76
CA THR A 102 -37.86 -29.54 9.82
C THR A 102 -39.21 -29.70 10.49
#